data_AF-X1I0K7-F1
#
_entry.id   AF-X1I0K7-F1
#
_cell.length_a   1.000
_cell.length_b   1.000
_cell.length_c   1.000
_cell.angle_alpha   90.00
_cell.angle_beta   90.00
_cell.angle_gamma   90.00
#
_symmetry.space_group_name_H-M   'P 1'
#
loop_
_entity.id
_entity.type
_entity.pdbx_description
1 polymer ?
#
loop_
_entity_poly.entity_id
_entity_poly.type
_entity_poly.pdbx_seq_one_letter_code
_entity_poly.pdbx_strand_id
1 'polypeptide(L)'
;KTPLIGLPGYPVSAIISAEQFLKPLIFKRLGLTIPKRKEIKVHMAHKVVSRLGDEEFLRVKLGNIGGRIMAYPLPRGAGLITSLVEADGIICIPSLKEGLDLEEEVNVELWKDLVTIMNNIIITGSHDLILDILRNELQENFSDYRLVSFNVGSMGGLMALKQNRTHLATAHLLDPESGEYNFPYLKKILPQKELIVVNLAYREQGIMVKKGNPKNIKELNDLIREDIKFINRQKGSGTRILLDYLLKKKAINPMDIKGYFQEEFTHLMVAS
;
A
#
# COMPACT_ATOMS: atom_id res chain seq x y z
N LYS A 1 -38.24 33.08 3.99
CA LYS A 1 -37.67 32.22 2.91
C LYS A 1 -36.73 31.21 3.56
N THR A 2 -36.86 29.93 3.24
CA THR A 2 -36.00 28.86 3.77
C THR A 2 -34.89 28.54 2.76
N PRO A 3 -33.59 28.62 3.14
CA PRO A 3 -32.50 28.25 2.24
C PRO A 3 -32.46 26.73 2.04
N LEU A 4 -32.15 26.29 0.81
CA LEU A 4 -31.96 24.89 0.44
C LEU A 4 -30.52 24.70 -0.05
N ILE A 5 -29.85 23.64 0.42
CA ILE A 5 -28.48 23.28 0.02
C ILE A 5 -28.48 21.80 -0.34
N GLY A 6 -28.18 21.49 -1.60
CA GLY A 6 -28.00 20.13 -2.07
C GLY A 6 -26.53 19.74 -1.99
N LEU A 7 -26.21 18.69 -1.24
CA LEU A 7 -24.87 18.10 -1.22
C LEU A 7 -24.82 16.89 -2.18
N PRO A 8 -23.63 16.56 -2.73
CA PRO A 8 -23.45 15.35 -3.54
C PRO A 8 -23.86 14.07 -2.78
N GLY A 9 -24.28 13.03 -3.52
CA GLY A 9 -24.63 11.73 -2.94
C GLY A 9 -23.43 10.89 -2.48
N TYR A 10 -22.23 11.17 -2.99
CA TYR A 10 -21.02 10.46 -2.58
C TYR A 10 -20.50 11.02 -1.25
N PRO A 11 -20.24 10.18 -0.22
CA PRO A 11 -19.91 10.63 1.13
C PRO A 11 -18.72 11.59 1.24
N VAL A 12 -17.63 11.30 0.52
CA VAL A 12 -16.43 12.15 0.55
C VAL A 12 -16.72 13.50 -0.08
N SER A 13 -17.36 13.51 -1.24
CA SER A 13 -17.76 14.74 -1.91
C SER A 13 -18.73 15.55 -1.05
N ALA A 14 -19.70 14.89 -0.39
CA ALA A 14 -20.62 15.55 0.52
C ALA A 14 -19.91 16.26 1.66
N ILE A 15 -18.96 15.59 2.32
CA ILE A 15 -18.19 16.15 3.44
C ILE A 15 -17.31 17.31 2.97
N ILE A 16 -16.55 17.12 1.89
CA ILE A 16 -15.68 18.19 1.36
C ILE A 16 -16.53 19.40 0.91
N SER A 17 -17.63 19.19 0.18
CA SER A 17 -18.54 20.28 -0.20
C SER A 17 -19.17 20.96 1.02
N ALA A 18 -19.52 20.20 2.07
CA ALA A 18 -20.02 20.79 3.30
C ALA A 18 -18.96 21.65 3.99
N GLU A 19 -17.70 21.19 4.05
CA GLU A 19 -16.62 21.97 4.66
C GLU A 19 -16.28 23.23 3.86
N GLN A 20 -16.30 23.17 2.52
CA GLN A 20 -15.94 24.29 1.65
C GLN A 20 -17.08 25.32 1.49
N PHE A 21 -18.34 24.90 1.51
CA PHE A 21 -19.47 25.78 1.20
C PHE A 21 -20.47 25.93 2.35
N LEU A 22 -20.89 24.84 2.97
CA LEU A 22 -21.93 24.87 4.02
C LEU A 22 -21.39 25.48 5.32
N LYS A 23 -20.22 25.04 5.77
CA LYS A 23 -19.60 25.53 7.01
C LYS A 23 -19.34 27.05 6.95
N PRO A 24 -18.71 27.62 5.90
CA PRO A 24 -18.53 29.07 5.83
C PRO A 24 -19.85 29.84 5.82
N LEU A 25 -20.87 29.33 5.13
CA LEU A 25 -22.19 29.95 5.07
C LEU A 25 -22.87 30.01 6.46
N ILE A 26 -22.83 28.91 7.21
CA ILE A 26 -23.40 28.85 8.57
C ILE A 26 -22.67 29.82 9.50
N PHE A 27 -21.33 29.76 9.53
CA PHE A 27 -20.53 30.63 10.40
C PHE A 27 -20.75 32.10 10.11
N LYS A 28 -20.74 32.49 8.82
CA LYS A 28 -21.04 33.86 8.39
C LYS A 28 -22.43 34.32 8.85
N ARG A 29 -23.44 33.45 8.75
CA ARG A 29 -24.81 33.78 9.15
C ARG A 29 -24.99 33.93 10.66
N LEU A 30 -24.18 33.23 11.44
CA LEU A 30 -24.15 33.34 12.91
C LEU A 30 -23.24 34.48 13.40
N GLY A 31 -22.52 35.18 12.52
CA GLY A 31 -21.54 36.19 12.91
C GLY A 31 -20.30 35.60 13.60
N LEU A 32 -20.02 34.31 13.36
CA LEU A 32 -18.91 33.59 13.98
C LEU A 32 -17.70 33.52 13.04
N THR A 33 -16.50 33.47 13.62
CA THR A 33 -15.26 33.19 12.92
C THR A 33 -15.10 31.69 12.68
N ILE A 34 -14.68 31.32 11.47
CA ILE A 34 -14.45 29.91 11.14
C ILE A 34 -13.19 29.44 11.87
N PRO A 35 -13.25 28.37 12.69
CA PRO A 35 -12.07 27.83 13.33
C PRO A 35 -11.13 27.30 12.25
N LYS A 36 -9.91 27.83 12.22
CA LYS A 36 -8.83 27.32 11.38
C LYS A 36 -8.28 26.06 12.01
N ARG A 37 -8.13 25.01 11.19
CA ARG A 37 -7.38 23.82 11.60
C ARG A 37 -5.89 24.14 11.61
N LYS A 38 -5.15 23.37 12.40
CA LYS A 38 -3.70 23.50 12.47
C LYS A 38 -3.10 23.05 11.15
N GLU A 39 -2.27 23.88 10.55
CA GLU A 39 -1.47 23.53 9.39
C GLU A 39 -0.02 23.30 9.80
N ILE A 40 0.62 22.29 9.19
CA ILE A 40 2.04 22.02 9.35
C ILE A 40 2.68 21.72 7.99
N LYS A 41 3.99 21.89 7.90
CA LYS A 41 4.79 21.45 6.75
C LYS A 41 5.11 19.96 6.87
N VAL A 42 4.92 19.23 5.77
CA VAL A 42 5.21 17.80 5.64
C VAL A 42 5.85 17.52 4.30
N HIS A 43 6.41 16.32 4.14
CA HIS A 43 7.06 15.90 2.90
C HIS A 43 6.33 14.73 2.27
N MET A 44 6.09 14.80 0.97
CA MET A 44 5.40 13.73 0.26
C MET A 44 6.22 12.43 0.25
N ALA A 45 5.62 11.33 0.71
CA ALA A 45 6.25 10.02 0.70
C ALA A 45 6.21 9.35 -0.68
N HIS A 46 5.33 9.82 -1.58
CA HIS A 46 5.14 9.30 -2.93
C HIS A 46 4.79 10.44 -3.88
N LYS A 47 5.20 10.30 -5.15
CA LYS A 47 4.70 11.14 -6.23
C LYS A 47 3.21 10.88 -6.43
N VAL A 48 2.45 11.94 -6.61
CA VAL A 48 1.01 11.93 -6.82
C VAL A 48 0.72 12.75 -8.06
N VAL A 49 -0.15 12.26 -8.95
CA VAL A 49 -0.63 13.02 -10.11
C VAL A 49 -2.00 13.63 -9.79
N SER A 50 -2.23 14.86 -10.22
CA SER A 50 -3.52 15.57 -10.16
C SER A 50 -3.91 16.07 -11.55
N ARG A 51 -5.21 16.29 -11.76
CA ARG A 51 -5.72 16.83 -13.02
C ARG A 51 -5.64 18.34 -13.01
N LEU A 52 -5.11 18.94 -14.08
CA LEU A 52 -5.18 20.39 -14.28
C LEU A 52 -6.64 20.84 -14.39
N GLY A 53 -6.93 21.98 -13.76
CA GLY A 53 -8.25 22.57 -13.67
C GLY A 53 -9.02 22.19 -12.41
N ASP A 54 -8.68 21.09 -11.74
CA ASP A 54 -9.33 20.64 -10.52
C ASP A 54 -8.51 21.02 -9.29
N GLU A 55 -9.13 21.74 -8.34
CA GLU A 55 -8.56 21.83 -6.98
C GLU A 55 -8.82 20.50 -6.25
N GLU A 56 -7.75 19.79 -5.91
CA GLU A 56 -7.86 18.46 -5.32
C GLU A 56 -7.59 18.47 -3.81
N PHE A 57 -8.51 17.85 -3.07
CA PHE A 57 -8.42 17.63 -1.63
C PHE A 57 -7.85 16.24 -1.33
N LEU A 58 -6.52 16.13 -1.34
CA LEU A 58 -5.79 14.88 -1.15
C LEU A 58 -5.72 14.51 0.34
N ARG A 59 -6.40 13.41 0.71
CA ARG A 59 -6.36 12.85 2.06
C ARG A 59 -5.06 12.09 2.27
N VAL A 60 -4.45 12.29 3.45
CA VAL A 60 -3.17 11.67 3.78
C VAL A 60 -3.15 11.07 5.18
N LYS A 61 -2.35 10.03 5.33
CA LYS A 61 -1.79 9.58 6.60
C LYS A 61 -0.45 10.25 6.81
N LEU A 62 -0.12 10.54 8.06
CA LEU A 62 1.13 11.22 8.42
C LEU A 62 1.99 10.30 9.29
N GLY A 63 3.31 10.42 9.22
CA GLY A 63 4.19 9.67 10.11
C GLY A 63 5.52 10.38 10.32
N ASN A 64 6.02 10.40 11.55
CA ASN A 64 7.29 11.02 11.89
C ASN A 64 8.45 10.02 11.74
N ILE A 65 9.15 10.07 10.61
CA ILE A 65 10.30 9.19 10.37
C ILE A 65 11.58 9.98 10.65
N GLY A 66 12.26 9.67 11.75
CA GLY A 66 13.54 10.30 12.09
C GLY A 66 13.48 11.83 12.24
N GLY A 67 12.37 12.36 12.75
CA GLY A 67 12.15 13.80 12.93
C GLY A 67 11.51 14.50 11.73
N ARG A 68 11.34 13.82 10.60
CA ARG A 68 10.68 14.34 9.40
C ARG A 68 9.26 13.78 9.30
N ILE A 69 8.26 14.65 9.26
CA ILE A 69 6.87 14.22 9.04
C ILE A 69 6.65 13.97 7.55
N MET A 70 6.39 12.72 7.22
CA MET A 70 6.11 12.23 5.88
C MET A 70 4.60 12.10 5.67
N ALA A 71 4.12 12.46 4.49
CA ALA A 71 2.72 12.36 4.07
C ALA A 71 2.51 11.25 3.05
N TYR A 72 1.64 10.30 3.38
CA TYR A 72 1.32 9.14 2.56
C TYR A 72 -0.10 9.29 2.01
N PRO A 73 -0.27 9.41 0.68
CA PRO A 73 -1.59 9.56 0.07
C PRO A 73 -2.47 8.34 0.34
N LEU A 74 -3.71 8.59 0.74
CA LEU A 74 -4.72 7.55 0.87
C LEU A 74 -5.42 7.29 -0.48
N PRO A 75 -6.08 6.12 -0.65
CA PRO A 75 -6.83 5.80 -1.85
C PRO A 75 -7.85 6.88 -2.24
N ARG A 76 -7.85 7.21 -3.54
CA ARG A 76 -8.75 8.19 -4.18
C ARG A 76 -10.12 7.58 -4.43
N GLY A 77 -11.15 8.43 -4.43
CA GLY A 77 -12.52 8.04 -4.74
C GLY A 77 -13.51 8.75 -3.83
N ALA A 78 -14.60 9.23 -4.43
CA ALA A 78 -15.64 9.96 -3.72
C ALA A 78 -16.51 9.06 -2.82
N GLY A 79 -16.57 7.76 -3.13
CA GLY A 79 -17.29 6.75 -2.35
C GLY A 79 -16.48 6.09 -1.23
N LEU A 80 -15.16 6.33 -1.16
CA LEU A 80 -14.29 5.67 -0.18
C LEU A 80 -14.35 6.37 1.17
N ILE A 81 -15.29 5.94 2.02
CA ILE A 81 -15.44 6.45 3.40
C ILE A 81 -14.22 6.09 4.25
N THR A 82 -13.62 4.92 4.03
CA THR A 82 -12.45 4.46 4.80
C THR A 82 -11.32 5.47 4.77
N SER A 83 -11.03 6.10 3.64
CA SER A 83 -9.98 7.11 3.55
C SER A 83 -10.32 8.44 4.23
N LEU A 84 -11.58 8.72 4.57
CA LEU A 84 -11.91 9.83 5.47
C LEU A 84 -11.65 9.47 6.93
N VAL A 85 -12.07 8.27 7.35
CA VAL A 85 -11.91 7.80 8.73
C VAL A 85 -10.43 7.66 9.08
N GLU A 86 -9.64 7.18 8.12
CA GLU A 86 -8.21 6.97 8.30
C GLU A 86 -7.37 8.24 8.17
N ALA A 87 -7.82 9.28 7.46
CA ALA A 87 -7.00 10.46 7.22
C ALA A 87 -6.54 11.14 8.52
N ASP A 88 -5.26 11.48 8.57
CA ASP A 88 -4.69 12.32 9.63
C ASP A 88 -4.73 13.81 9.25
N GLY A 89 -4.87 14.11 7.96
CA GLY A 89 -5.03 15.45 7.43
C GLY A 89 -5.32 15.46 5.94
N ILE A 90 -5.40 16.67 5.40
CA ILE A 90 -5.70 16.93 4.00
C ILE A 90 -4.73 17.94 3.40
N ILE A 91 -4.29 17.66 2.18
CA ILE A 91 -3.43 18.53 1.37
C ILE A 91 -4.28 19.07 0.23
N CYS A 92 -4.30 20.39 0.07
CA CYS A 92 -4.93 21.02 -1.08
C CYS A 92 -3.92 21.11 -2.22
N ILE A 93 -4.20 20.44 -3.33
CA ILE A 93 -3.43 20.54 -4.58
C ILE A 93 -4.12 21.60 -5.44
N PRO A 94 -3.47 22.75 -5.71
CA PRO A 94 -4.07 23.80 -6.51
C PRO A 94 -4.40 23.34 -7.93
N SER A 95 -5.44 23.94 -8.53
CA SER A 95 -5.91 23.60 -9.88
C SER A 95 -4.89 23.79 -11.00
N LEU A 96 -3.85 24.61 -10.78
CA LEU A 96 -2.77 24.84 -11.73
C LEU A 96 -1.59 23.87 -11.54
N LYS A 97 -1.74 22.84 -10.72
CA LYS A 97 -0.67 21.89 -10.40
C LYS A 97 -1.04 20.47 -10.83
N GLU A 98 -0.13 19.84 -11.58
CA GLU A 98 -0.29 18.48 -12.11
C GLU A 98 -0.09 17.37 -11.07
N GLY A 99 0.02 17.73 -9.78
CA GLY A 99 0.28 16.79 -8.70
C GLY A 99 1.37 17.26 -7.75
N LEU A 100 1.93 16.32 -6.99
CA LEU A 100 2.99 16.55 -6.02
C LEU A 100 4.12 15.57 -6.27
N ASP A 101 5.36 16.04 -6.23
CA ASP A 101 6.53 15.17 -6.41
C ASP A 101 6.94 14.46 -5.12
N LEU A 102 7.75 13.41 -5.27
CA LEU A 102 8.35 12.70 -4.14
C LEU A 102 9.23 13.67 -3.34
N GLU A 103 9.11 13.63 -2.01
CA GLU A 103 9.79 14.50 -1.04
C GLU A 103 9.49 15.99 -1.15
N GLU A 104 8.51 16.38 -1.98
CA GLU A 104 8.08 17.76 -2.03
C GLU A 104 7.52 18.21 -0.67
N GLU A 105 7.97 19.38 -0.19
CA GLU A 105 7.44 20.01 1.03
C GLU A 105 6.12 20.71 0.72
N VAL A 106 5.07 20.35 1.47
CA VAL A 106 3.72 20.87 1.30
C VAL A 106 3.06 21.13 2.65
N ASN A 107 2.05 22.02 2.68
CA ASN A 107 1.23 22.22 3.86
C ASN A 107 0.12 21.17 3.92
N VAL A 108 -0.09 20.62 5.12
CA VAL A 108 -1.22 19.75 5.43
C VAL A 108 -2.07 20.38 6.51
N GLU A 109 -3.38 20.40 6.28
CA GLU A 109 -4.36 20.75 7.30
C GLU A 109 -4.66 19.50 8.14
N LEU A 110 -4.41 19.58 9.45
CA LEU A 110 -4.53 18.44 10.35
C LEU A 110 -5.98 18.15 10.77
N TRP A 111 -6.33 16.88 10.73
CA TRP A 111 -7.59 16.33 11.26
C TRP A 111 -7.39 15.56 12.57
N LYS A 112 -6.17 15.08 12.80
CA LYS A 112 -5.72 14.48 14.07
C LYS A 112 -4.69 15.37 14.74
N ASP A 113 -4.61 15.29 16.06
CA ASP A 113 -3.60 16.02 16.83
C ASP A 113 -2.19 15.47 16.56
N LEU A 114 -1.17 16.25 16.92
CA LEU A 114 0.22 15.87 16.66
C LEU A 114 0.66 14.64 17.46
N VAL A 115 0.17 14.42 18.68
CA VAL A 115 0.56 13.26 19.50
C VAL A 115 0.13 11.98 18.80
N THR A 116 -1.12 11.94 18.33
CA THR A 116 -1.68 10.85 17.53
C THR A 116 -0.86 10.60 16.25
N ILE A 117 -0.35 11.65 15.60
CA ILE A 117 0.49 11.52 14.39
C ILE A 117 1.90 11.01 14.74
N MET A 118 2.48 11.45 15.85
CA MET A 118 3.81 11.01 16.29
C MET A 118 3.84 9.53 16.65
N ASN A 119 2.70 8.97 17.09
CA ASN A 119 2.59 7.57 17.44
C ASN A 119 2.18 6.65 16.25
N ASN A 120 2.17 7.18 15.02
CA ASN A 120 1.95 6.35 13.84
C ASN A 120 3.20 5.55 13.48
N ILE A 121 3.08 4.22 13.52
CA ILE A 121 4.12 3.29 13.04
C ILE A 121 3.86 3.00 11.56
N ILE A 122 4.57 3.72 10.70
CA ILE A 122 4.56 3.51 9.24
C ILE A 122 5.31 2.23 8.84
N ILE A 123 4.61 1.34 8.15
CA ILE A 123 5.15 0.16 7.49
C ILE A 123 4.93 0.28 5.98
N THR A 124 5.96 0.00 5.18
CA THR A 124 5.85 -0.01 3.71
C THR A 124 6.40 -1.31 3.14
N GLY A 125 5.75 -1.86 2.12
CA GLY A 125 6.29 -3.05 1.47
C GLY A 125 5.21 -3.91 0.84
N SER A 126 5.44 -5.22 0.84
CA SER A 126 4.40 -6.17 0.44
C SER A 126 3.32 -6.29 1.51
N HIS A 127 2.06 -6.24 1.08
CA HIS A 127 0.94 -6.61 1.94
C HIS A 127 0.99 -8.09 2.33
N ASP A 128 0.60 -8.37 3.58
CA ASP A 128 0.41 -9.69 4.14
C ASP A 128 -0.63 -9.60 5.27
N LEU A 129 -1.47 -10.62 5.44
CA LEU A 129 -2.56 -10.65 6.43
C LEU A 129 -2.04 -10.54 7.87
N ILE A 130 -0.80 -10.97 8.11
CA ILE A 130 -0.17 -10.83 9.42
C ILE A 130 -0.06 -9.37 9.88
N LEU A 131 -0.01 -8.41 8.94
CA LEU A 131 0.03 -6.98 9.29
C LEU A 131 -1.29 -6.48 9.88
N ASP A 132 -2.41 -7.04 9.44
CA ASP A 132 -3.72 -6.70 9.99
C ASP A 132 -3.91 -7.31 11.38
N ILE A 133 -3.41 -8.54 11.59
CA ILE A 133 -3.35 -9.15 12.93
C ILE A 133 -2.47 -8.31 13.85
N LEU A 134 -1.25 -7.95 13.42
CA LEU A 134 -0.35 -7.10 14.19
C LEU A 134 -0.96 -5.72 14.49
N ARG A 135 -1.74 -5.14 13.57
CA ARG A 135 -2.46 -3.89 13.82
C ARG A 135 -3.45 -4.04 14.97
N ASN A 136 -4.23 -5.13 14.98
CA ASN A 136 -5.22 -5.37 16.03
C ASN A 136 -4.53 -5.61 17.39
N GLU A 137 -3.52 -6.48 17.42
CA GLU A 137 -2.73 -6.76 18.63
C GLU A 137 -2.08 -5.48 19.19
N LEU A 138 -1.52 -4.62 18.33
CA LEU A 138 -0.97 -3.33 18.75
C LEU A 138 -2.06 -2.44 19.33
N GLN A 139 -3.23 -2.37 18.72
CA GLN A 139 -4.32 -1.50 19.18
C GLN A 139 -4.89 -1.95 20.54
N GLU A 140 -4.91 -3.26 20.81
CA GLU A 140 -5.37 -3.83 22.07
C GLU A 140 -4.37 -3.62 23.22
N ASN A 141 -3.06 -3.80 22.94
CA ASN A 141 -2.03 -3.75 23.98
C ASN A 141 -1.35 -2.38 24.13
N PHE A 142 -1.39 -1.56 23.08
CA PHE A 142 -0.69 -0.27 22.98
C PHE A 142 -1.56 0.76 22.25
N SER A 143 -2.72 1.09 22.85
CA SER A 143 -3.78 1.89 22.23
C SER A 143 -3.36 3.27 21.70
N ASP A 144 -2.26 3.81 22.23
CA ASP A 144 -1.70 5.11 21.82
C ASP A 144 -0.96 5.05 20.48
N TYR A 145 -0.58 3.86 20.01
CA TYR A 145 0.13 3.62 18.76
C TYR A 145 -0.80 3.11 17.67
N ARG A 146 -0.53 3.51 16.43
CA ARG A 146 -1.30 3.06 15.27
C ARG A 146 -0.38 2.52 14.18
N LEU A 147 -0.59 1.27 13.79
CA LEU A 147 0.15 0.64 12.70
C LEU A 147 -0.50 1.00 11.35
N VAL A 148 0.24 1.73 10.52
CA VAL A 148 -0.24 2.20 9.22
C VAL A 148 0.61 1.55 8.12
N SER A 149 -0.02 0.75 7.27
CA SER A 149 0.68 -0.02 6.24
C SER A 149 0.38 0.50 4.83
N PHE A 150 1.41 0.70 4.00
CA PHE A 150 1.26 1.03 2.58
C PHE A 150 1.84 -0.08 1.70
N ASN A 151 1.03 -0.56 0.76
CA ASN A 151 1.44 -1.60 -0.18
C ASN A 151 2.15 -0.98 -1.38
N VAL A 152 3.47 -1.18 -1.44
CA VAL A 152 4.35 -0.72 -2.54
C VAL A 152 5.20 -1.87 -3.09
N GLY A 153 4.87 -3.11 -2.71
CA GLY A 153 5.67 -4.30 -2.99
C GLY A 153 6.96 -4.37 -2.16
N SER A 154 7.56 -5.56 -2.09
CA SER A 154 8.73 -5.79 -1.23
C SER A 154 9.92 -4.90 -1.58
N MET A 155 10.20 -4.70 -2.88
CA MET A 155 11.29 -3.82 -3.32
C MET A 155 11.03 -2.36 -2.96
N GLY A 156 9.78 -1.90 -3.13
CA GLY A 156 9.38 -0.54 -2.74
C GLY A 156 9.56 -0.28 -1.24
N GLY A 157 9.27 -1.28 -0.40
CA GLY A 157 9.51 -1.22 1.04
C GLY A 157 10.99 -1.09 1.39
N LEU A 158 11.86 -1.90 0.79
CA LEU A 158 13.31 -1.80 1.00
C LEU A 158 13.87 -0.44 0.53
N MET A 159 13.37 0.10 -0.58
CA MET A 159 13.75 1.44 -1.06
C MET A 159 13.26 2.55 -0.13
N ALA A 160 12.05 2.44 0.40
CA ALA A 160 11.53 3.39 1.40
C ALA A 160 12.36 3.36 2.68
N LEU A 161 12.79 2.18 3.14
CA LEU A 161 13.66 2.04 4.30
C LEU A 161 15.06 2.64 4.04
N LYS A 162 15.61 2.43 2.83
CA LYS A 162 16.87 3.06 2.38
C LYS A 162 16.82 4.57 2.48
N GLN A 163 15.69 5.15 2.07
CA GLN A 163 15.46 6.60 1.98
C GLN A 163 14.91 7.21 3.27
N ASN A 164 14.86 6.48 4.39
CA ASN A 164 14.28 6.97 5.66
C ASN A 164 12.82 7.45 5.52
N ARG A 165 12.02 6.77 4.70
CA ARG A 165 10.59 7.09 4.47
C ARG A 165 9.65 6.06 5.09
N THR A 166 10.13 5.22 6.00
CA THR A 166 9.31 4.24 6.73
C THR A 166 10.04 3.79 7.98
N HIS A 167 9.32 3.32 9.00
CA HIS A 167 9.95 2.69 10.17
C HIS A 167 10.29 1.24 9.89
N LEU A 168 9.40 0.53 9.17
CA LEU A 168 9.50 -0.91 8.94
C LEU A 168 9.25 -1.22 7.47
N ALA A 169 10.01 -2.17 6.93
CA ALA A 169 9.80 -2.70 5.60
C ALA A 169 9.37 -4.17 5.63
N THR A 170 8.36 -4.52 4.84
CA THR A 170 7.92 -5.92 4.68
C THR A 170 8.35 -6.47 3.33
N ALA A 171 8.99 -7.64 3.34
CA ALA A 171 9.55 -8.24 2.14
C ALA A 171 9.50 -9.77 2.13
N HIS A 172 9.31 -10.33 0.94
CA HIS A 172 9.44 -11.76 0.65
C HIS A 172 10.10 -11.98 -0.72
N LEU A 173 11.33 -11.51 -0.86
CA LEU A 173 12.09 -11.56 -2.11
C LEU A 173 12.96 -12.81 -2.18
N LEU A 174 12.66 -13.73 -3.10
CA LEU A 174 13.53 -14.87 -3.39
C LEU A 174 14.66 -14.42 -4.31
N ASP A 175 15.90 -14.70 -3.93
CA ASP A 175 17.06 -14.58 -4.82
C ASP A 175 17.28 -15.90 -5.57
N PRO A 176 17.10 -15.96 -6.91
CA PRO A 176 17.22 -17.21 -7.66
C PRO A 176 18.64 -17.77 -7.76
N GLU A 177 19.66 -16.96 -7.46
CA GLU A 177 21.06 -17.39 -7.50
C GLU A 177 21.44 -18.17 -6.25
N SER A 178 21.15 -17.63 -5.06
CA SER A 178 21.42 -18.30 -3.78
C SER A 178 20.30 -19.24 -3.32
N GLY A 179 19.06 -18.99 -3.74
CA GLY A 179 17.87 -19.63 -3.17
C GLY A 179 17.45 -19.05 -1.81
N GLU A 180 18.15 -18.06 -1.28
CA GLU A 180 17.82 -17.41 -0.02
C GLU A 180 16.75 -16.33 -0.21
N TYR A 181 15.94 -16.14 0.84
CA TYR A 181 14.98 -15.04 0.90
C TYR A 181 15.58 -13.82 1.58
N ASN A 182 15.30 -12.64 1.02
CA ASN A 182 15.54 -11.29 1.54
C ASN A 182 17.02 -10.91 1.75
N PHE A 183 17.85 -11.73 2.39
CA PHE A 183 19.21 -11.37 2.79
C PHE A 183 20.12 -10.91 1.65
N PRO A 184 20.15 -11.57 0.46
CA PRO A 184 20.91 -11.06 -0.68
C PRO A 184 20.48 -9.64 -1.10
N TYR A 185 19.17 -9.38 -1.11
CA TYR A 185 18.61 -8.06 -1.42
C TYR A 185 18.94 -7.03 -0.33
N LEU A 186 18.87 -7.40 0.94
CA LEU A 186 19.23 -6.51 2.06
C LEU A 186 20.69 -6.09 1.97
N LYS A 187 21.61 -7.05 1.76
CA LYS A 187 23.05 -6.77 1.57
C LYS A 187 23.31 -5.85 0.39
N LYS A 188 22.59 -6.02 -0.72
CA LYS A 188 22.76 -5.20 -1.94
C LYS A 188 22.16 -3.80 -1.80
N ILE A 189 20.99 -3.67 -1.19
CA ILE A 189 20.21 -2.42 -1.18
C ILE A 189 20.57 -1.54 0.01
N LEU A 190 20.79 -2.16 1.17
CA LEU A 190 20.97 -1.53 2.47
C LEU A 190 22.32 -1.91 3.15
N PRO A 191 23.46 -1.91 2.43
CA PRO A 191 24.73 -2.43 2.97
C PRO A 191 25.25 -1.68 4.20
N GLN A 192 24.83 -0.42 4.38
CA GLN A 192 25.33 0.48 5.42
C GLN A 192 24.29 0.80 6.50
N LYS A 193 23.14 0.10 6.50
CA LYS A 193 22.14 0.27 7.56
C LYS A 193 22.26 -0.85 8.57
N GLU A 194 22.22 -0.49 9.84
CA GLU A 194 21.94 -1.44 10.91
C GLU A 194 20.47 -1.83 10.83
N LEU A 195 20.22 -3.13 10.74
CA LEU A 195 18.89 -3.69 10.51
C LEU A 195 18.62 -4.81 11.51
N ILE A 196 17.41 -4.81 12.05
CA ILE A 196 16.84 -5.96 12.73
C ILE A 196 15.88 -6.63 11.74
N VAL A 197 16.14 -7.89 11.43
CA VAL A 197 15.28 -8.70 10.56
C VAL A 197 14.49 -9.66 11.42
N VAL A 198 13.17 -9.51 11.41
CA VAL A 198 12.25 -10.40 12.12
C VAL A 198 11.54 -11.27 11.10
N ASN A 199 11.70 -12.59 11.22
CA ASN A 199 10.87 -13.52 10.45
C ASN A 199 9.51 -13.61 11.14
N LEU A 200 8.46 -13.16 10.44
CA LEU A 200 7.10 -13.20 10.98
C LEU A 200 6.43 -14.55 10.76
N ALA A 201 6.59 -15.12 9.57
CA ALA A 201 5.97 -16.39 9.20
C ALA A 201 6.71 -17.05 8.03
N TYR A 202 6.56 -18.37 7.93
CA TYR A 202 6.80 -19.14 6.72
C TYR A 202 5.48 -19.37 6.01
N ARG A 203 5.51 -19.30 4.67
CA ARG A 203 4.33 -19.58 3.83
C ARG A 203 4.59 -20.82 3.02
N GLU A 204 3.66 -21.76 3.06
CA GLU A 204 3.67 -22.90 2.16
C GLU A 204 3.10 -22.48 0.80
N GLN A 205 3.79 -22.87 -0.28
CA GLN A 205 3.34 -22.65 -1.65
C GLN A 205 3.29 -23.99 -2.37
N GLY A 206 2.18 -24.24 -3.06
CA GLY A 206 1.93 -25.47 -3.80
C GLY A 206 1.21 -25.23 -5.12
N ILE A 207 0.96 -26.31 -5.84
CA ILE A 207 0.20 -26.29 -7.09
C ILE A 207 -1.28 -26.40 -6.75
N MET A 208 -2.09 -25.47 -7.24
CA MET A 208 -3.54 -25.57 -7.13
C MET A 208 -4.07 -26.54 -8.21
N VAL A 209 -4.88 -27.51 -7.79
CA VAL A 209 -5.44 -28.54 -8.68
C VAL A 209 -6.94 -28.68 -8.46
N LYS A 210 -7.64 -29.24 -9.45
CA LYS A 210 -9.07 -29.55 -9.33
C LYS A 210 -9.32 -30.46 -8.12
N LYS A 211 -10.44 -30.25 -7.42
CA LYS A 211 -10.88 -31.09 -6.29
C LYS A 211 -10.80 -32.58 -6.65
N GLY A 212 -10.20 -33.36 -5.75
CA GLY A 212 -9.93 -34.79 -5.94
C GLY A 212 -8.66 -35.11 -6.73
N ASN A 213 -7.92 -34.10 -7.21
CA ASN A 213 -6.69 -34.25 -7.98
C ASN A 213 -6.80 -35.33 -9.08
N PRO A 214 -7.72 -35.19 -10.06
CA PRO A 214 -8.06 -36.26 -11.00
C PRO A 214 -6.89 -36.69 -11.90
N LYS A 215 -5.85 -35.85 -12.04
CA LYS A 215 -4.64 -36.15 -12.79
C LYS A 215 -3.47 -36.61 -11.91
N ASN A 216 -3.70 -36.74 -10.60
CA ASN A 216 -2.72 -37.19 -9.61
C ASN A 216 -1.40 -36.39 -9.64
N ILE A 217 -1.50 -35.06 -9.76
CA ILE A 217 -0.36 -34.13 -9.78
C ILE A 217 0.21 -34.04 -8.36
N LYS A 218 1.49 -34.39 -8.17
CA LYS A 218 2.16 -34.42 -6.86
C LYS A 218 3.44 -33.58 -6.84
N GLU A 219 4.11 -33.43 -7.97
CA GLU A 219 5.33 -32.65 -8.07
C GLU A 219 5.45 -31.86 -9.38
N LEU A 220 6.48 -31.03 -9.49
CA LEU A 220 6.71 -30.19 -10.67
C LEU A 220 6.97 -31.01 -11.95
N ASN A 221 7.55 -32.22 -11.83
CA ASN A 221 7.75 -33.11 -12.99
C ASN A 221 6.42 -33.56 -13.61
N ASP A 222 5.30 -33.53 -12.87
CA ASP A 222 4.01 -33.85 -13.48
C ASP A 222 3.59 -32.79 -14.50
N LEU A 223 4.08 -31.54 -14.39
CA LEU A 223 3.64 -30.44 -15.25
C LEU A 223 4.05 -30.61 -16.73
N ILE A 224 5.01 -31.47 -17.05
CA ILE A 224 5.43 -31.77 -18.43
C ILE A 224 4.57 -32.85 -19.11
N ARG A 225 3.63 -33.48 -18.38
CA ARG A 225 2.75 -34.48 -18.99
C ARG A 225 1.79 -33.83 -19.98
N GLU A 226 1.57 -34.48 -21.12
CA GLU A 226 0.72 -33.97 -22.21
C GLU A 226 -0.75 -33.73 -21.80
N ASP A 227 -1.23 -34.49 -20.82
CA ASP A 227 -2.59 -34.38 -20.31
C ASP A 227 -2.78 -33.18 -19.39
N ILE A 228 -1.71 -32.51 -18.93
CA ILE A 228 -1.76 -31.38 -18.01
C ILE A 228 -1.74 -30.05 -18.78
N LYS A 229 -2.51 -29.09 -18.28
CA LYS A 229 -2.51 -27.69 -18.75
C LYS A 229 -2.24 -26.83 -17.54
N PHE A 230 -1.34 -25.88 -17.68
CA PHE A 230 -0.93 -24.97 -16.61
C PHE A 230 -1.30 -23.54 -16.99
N ILE A 231 -1.71 -22.76 -15.99
CA ILE A 231 -1.90 -21.31 -16.10
C ILE A 231 -1.02 -20.66 -15.03
N ASN A 232 -0.34 -19.58 -15.40
CA ASN A 232 0.73 -19.01 -14.60
C ASN A 232 0.37 -17.60 -14.11
N ARG A 233 1.13 -17.13 -13.13
CA ARG A 233 1.18 -15.71 -12.78
C ARG A 233 2.09 -14.97 -13.75
N GLN A 234 1.85 -13.66 -13.87
CA GLN A 234 2.67 -12.78 -14.69
C GLN A 234 4.16 -12.85 -14.29
N LYS A 235 5.04 -12.70 -15.29
CA LYS A 235 6.49 -12.63 -15.08
C LYS A 235 6.86 -11.59 -14.02
N GLY A 236 7.78 -11.95 -13.14
CA GLY A 236 8.25 -11.09 -12.04
C GLY A 236 7.39 -11.12 -10.77
N SER A 237 6.24 -11.79 -10.78
CA SER A 237 5.52 -12.09 -9.53
C SER A 237 6.33 -13.05 -8.64
N GLY A 238 6.20 -12.93 -7.32
CA GLY A 238 6.96 -13.78 -6.39
C GLY A 238 6.73 -15.28 -6.61
N THR A 239 5.50 -15.68 -6.89
CA THR A 239 5.15 -17.07 -7.23
C THR A 239 5.81 -17.53 -8.53
N ARG A 240 5.85 -16.68 -9.57
CA ARG A 240 6.53 -17.02 -10.84
C ARG A 240 8.04 -17.14 -10.65
N ILE A 241 8.65 -16.24 -9.87
CA ILE A 241 10.08 -16.30 -9.54
C ILE A 241 10.40 -17.61 -8.80
N LEU A 242 9.57 -18.01 -7.82
CA LEU A 242 9.76 -19.28 -7.12
C LEU A 242 9.60 -20.47 -8.07
N LEU A 243 8.58 -20.47 -8.93
CA LEU A 243 8.37 -21.54 -9.90
C LEU A 243 9.57 -21.66 -10.85
N ASP A 244 10.01 -20.56 -11.47
CA ASP A 244 11.18 -20.54 -12.37
C ASP A 244 12.44 -21.07 -11.66
N TYR A 245 12.68 -20.67 -10.41
CA TYR A 245 13.79 -21.17 -9.59
C TYR A 245 13.70 -22.68 -9.37
N LEU A 246 12.52 -23.20 -9.00
CA LEU A 246 12.32 -24.63 -8.74
C LEU A 246 12.39 -25.49 -10.01
N LEU A 247 11.87 -25.00 -11.14
CA LEU A 247 11.99 -25.66 -12.44
C LEU A 247 13.45 -25.77 -12.86
N LYS A 248 14.22 -24.67 -12.72
CA LYS A 248 15.66 -24.66 -12.98
C LYS A 248 16.40 -25.67 -12.10
N LYS A 249 16.08 -25.74 -10.81
CA LYS A 249 16.68 -26.70 -9.86
C LYS A 249 16.38 -28.16 -10.24
N LYS A 250 15.22 -28.44 -10.84
CA LYS A 250 14.83 -29.77 -11.34
C LYS A 250 15.22 -30.01 -12.81
N ALA A 251 15.91 -29.07 -13.46
CA ALA A 251 16.25 -29.12 -14.89
C ALA A 251 15.03 -29.32 -15.81
N ILE A 252 13.87 -28.79 -15.43
CA ILE A 252 12.65 -28.82 -16.26
C ILE A 252 12.66 -27.58 -17.16
N ASN A 253 12.57 -27.79 -18.47
CA ASN A 253 12.44 -26.69 -19.42
C ASN A 253 11.01 -26.15 -19.40
N PRO A 254 10.78 -24.84 -19.13
CA PRO A 254 9.44 -24.29 -19.12
C PRO A 254 8.67 -24.42 -20.44
N MET A 255 9.38 -24.58 -21.57
CA MET A 255 8.77 -24.84 -22.87
C MET A 255 8.04 -26.18 -22.94
N ASP A 256 8.40 -27.14 -22.10
CA ASP A 256 7.78 -28.47 -22.05
C ASP A 256 6.47 -28.45 -21.24
N ILE A 257 6.18 -27.35 -20.53
CA ILE A 257 4.96 -27.18 -19.76
C ILE A 257 3.89 -26.51 -20.63
N LYS A 258 2.85 -27.27 -20.97
CA LYS A 258 1.73 -26.78 -21.78
C LYS A 258 0.98 -25.64 -21.07
N GLY A 259 1.08 -24.44 -21.65
CA GLY A 259 0.44 -23.23 -21.11
C GLY A 259 1.34 -22.40 -20.19
N TYR A 260 2.64 -22.69 -20.10
CA TYR A 260 3.57 -21.96 -19.21
C TYR A 260 3.53 -20.44 -19.35
N PHE A 261 3.37 -19.95 -20.59
CA PHE A 261 3.31 -18.54 -20.94
C PHE A 261 1.88 -17.99 -21.00
N GLN A 262 0.87 -18.77 -20.63
CA GLN A 262 -0.47 -18.27 -20.38
C GLN A 262 -0.49 -17.68 -18.98
N GLU A 263 -0.58 -16.35 -18.92
CA GLU A 263 -0.42 -15.59 -17.69
C GLU A 263 -1.71 -14.91 -17.26
N GLU A 264 -1.94 -14.87 -15.96
CA GLU A 264 -3.05 -14.15 -15.34
C GLU A 264 -2.56 -13.18 -14.26
N PHE A 265 -3.20 -12.01 -14.21
CA PHE A 265 -2.70 -10.84 -13.48
C PHE A 265 -3.25 -10.70 -12.07
N THR A 266 -4.29 -11.45 -11.72
CA THR A 266 -4.80 -11.54 -10.33
C THR A 266 -4.71 -12.95 -9.76
N HIS A 267 -4.60 -13.07 -8.43
CA HIS A 267 -4.61 -14.36 -7.76
C HIS A 267 -5.93 -15.12 -8.00
N LEU A 268 -7.05 -14.39 -8.10
CA LEU A 268 -8.37 -14.97 -8.36
C LEU A 268 -8.49 -15.53 -9.77
N MET A 269 -7.98 -14.82 -10.79
CA MET A 269 -8.04 -15.28 -12.18
C MET A 269 -7.19 -16.53 -12.42
N VAL A 270 -6.04 -16.66 -11.73
CA VAL A 270 -5.26 -17.91 -11.76
C VAL A 270 -6.01 -19.08 -11.11
N ALA A 271 -6.86 -18.81 -10.12
CA ALA A 271 -7.55 -19.82 -9.32
C ALA A 271 -8.93 -20.22 -9.86
N SER A 272 -9.47 -19.49 -10.85
CA SER A 272 -10.82 -19.67 -11.41
C SER A 272 -10.90 -20.70 -12.53
#